data_AF-A0A661FG40-F1
#
_entry.id   AF-A0A661FG40-F1
#
_cell.length_a   1.000
_cell.length_b   1.000
_cell.length_c   1.000
_cell.angle_alpha   90.00
_cell.angle_beta   90.00
_cell.angle_gamma   90.00
#
_symmetry.space_group_name_H-M   'P 1'
#
loop_
_entity.id
_entity.type
_entity.pdbx_description
1 polymer ?
#
loop_
_entity_poly.entity_id
_entity_poly.type
_entity_poly.pdbx_seq_one_letter_code
_entity_poly.pdbx_strand_id
1 'polypeptide(L)'
;MHIQARRIFRLSAIPALTLAVAYGLKLPMPFIAPLFAFMFAALPGPPMGLKNLLGLLLVVCITCAVGLVLIPALLHYQFTTLLLVAVGLYFSTYLTVYLGRALFGTFLTIGFTLISAAGTISFDLAVMVIHGLAVGIAVAVLCQWIVYPWFPEEPAAVGKKPVPPPSVNRSNWIALRSTAIVLPVYWLVLTSPAAYMAIIMKAVLLGQQTSTVDAKSAGRELLGSTFLGGVFAVLFWSLLGISTNLWM
;
A
#
# COMPACT_ATOMS: atom_id res chain seq x y z
N MET A 1 14.20 26.52 13.02
CA MET A 1 14.56 25.12 12.69
C MET A 1 15.04 25.05 11.25
N HIS A 2 16.17 24.39 10.98
CA HIS A 2 16.60 24.08 9.61
C HIS A 2 15.55 23.24 8.87
N ILE A 3 15.45 23.41 7.55
CA ILE A 3 14.49 22.68 6.68
C ILE A 3 14.63 21.16 6.84
N GLN A 4 15.86 20.65 6.96
CA GLN A 4 16.12 19.23 7.18
C GLN A 4 15.52 18.72 8.50
N ALA A 5 15.69 19.48 9.59
CA ALA A 5 15.11 19.12 10.89
C ALA A 5 13.57 19.10 10.82
N ARG A 6 12.94 20.11 10.17
CA ARG A 6 11.48 20.13 9.98
C ARG A 6 10.97 18.91 9.22
N ARG A 7 11.67 18.49 8.16
CA ARG A 7 11.33 17.29 7.39
C ARG A 7 11.43 16.02 8.23
N ILE A 8 12.49 15.88 9.02
CA ILE A 8 12.69 14.72 9.91
C ILE A 8 11.58 14.67 10.96
N PHE A 9 11.33 15.78 11.67
CA PHE A 9 10.27 15.84 12.68
C PHE A 9 8.89 15.58 12.10
N ARG A 10 8.60 16.07 10.91
CA ARG A 10 7.33 15.80 10.24
C ARG A 10 7.20 14.32 9.86
N LEU A 11 8.26 13.75 9.26
CA LEU A 11 8.30 12.36 8.83
C LEU A 11 8.18 11.38 10.00
N SER A 12 8.67 11.74 11.20
CA SER A 12 8.52 10.93 12.40
C SER A 12 7.21 11.18 13.15
N ALA A 13 6.78 12.44 13.28
CA ALA A 13 5.60 12.81 14.07
C ALA A 13 4.28 12.36 13.43
N ILE A 14 4.16 12.43 12.09
CA ILE A 14 2.91 12.04 11.41
C ILE A 14 2.61 10.54 11.60
N PRO A 15 3.54 9.60 11.30
CA PRO A 15 3.29 8.17 11.54
C PRO A 15 3.11 7.85 13.02
N ALA A 16 3.85 8.50 13.93
CA ALA A 16 3.73 8.27 15.37
C ALA A 16 2.35 8.69 15.90
N LEU A 17 1.87 9.89 15.53
CA LEU A 17 0.53 10.35 15.89
C LEU A 17 -0.54 9.45 15.27
N THR A 18 -0.36 9.06 14.01
CA THR A 18 -1.31 8.20 13.30
C THR A 18 -1.41 6.83 13.96
N LEU A 19 -0.29 6.26 14.40
CA LEU A 19 -0.25 5.00 15.15
C LEU A 19 -1.01 5.13 16.47
N ALA A 20 -0.76 6.20 17.24
CA ALA A 20 -1.42 6.45 18.52
C ALA A 20 -2.95 6.59 18.34
N VAL A 21 -3.39 7.35 17.33
CA VAL A 21 -4.81 7.52 17.00
C VAL A 21 -5.43 6.19 16.53
N ALA A 22 -4.73 5.42 15.69
CA ALA A 22 -5.23 4.15 15.17
C ALA A 22 -5.45 3.11 16.28
N TYR A 23 -4.52 3.02 17.24
CA TYR A 23 -4.70 2.18 18.43
C TYR A 23 -5.75 2.73 19.40
N GLY A 24 -5.78 4.05 19.62
CA GLY A 24 -6.78 4.70 20.47
C GLY A 24 -8.21 4.52 19.98
N LEU A 25 -8.41 4.51 18.66
CA LEU A 25 -9.70 4.25 18.01
C LEU A 25 -10.02 2.75 17.85
N LYS A 26 -9.13 1.85 18.31
CA LYS A 26 -9.28 0.39 18.19
C LYS A 26 -9.61 -0.06 16.76
N LEU A 27 -8.91 0.51 15.78
CA LEU A 27 -9.10 0.12 14.38
C LEU A 27 -8.74 -1.36 14.17
N PRO A 28 -9.43 -2.08 13.26
CA PRO A 28 -9.19 -3.52 13.06
C PRO A 28 -7.78 -3.82 12.52
N MET A 29 -7.18 -2.88 11.79
CA MET A 29 -5.82 -2.96 11.26
C MET A 29 -5.07 -1.65 11.52
N PRO A 30 -4.63 -1.42 12.78
CA PRO A 30 -4.11 -0.11 13.19
C PRO A 30 -2.77 0.22 12.53
N PHE A 31 -2.05 -0.77 11.99
CA PHE A 31 -0.80 -0.59 11.27
C PHE A 31 -0.97 0.00 9.86
N ILE A 32 -2.17 -0.03 9.26
CA ILE A 32 -2.40 0.48 7.90
C ILE A 32 -2.31 2.02 7.85
N ALA A 33 -2.91 2.68 8.83
CA ALA A 33 -2.92 4.14 8.91
C ALA A 33 -1.49 4.75 8.93
N PRO A 34 -0.56 4.34 9.81
CA PRO A 34 0.78 4.91 9.86
C PRO A 34 1.62 4.58 8.61
N LEU A 35 1.34 3.48 7.90
CA LEU A 35 1.96 3.20 6.60
C LEU A 35 1.58 4.26 5.56
N PHE A 36 0.29 4.59 5.43
CA PHE A 36 -0.16 5.66 4.55
C PHE A 36 0.38 7.03 4.99
N ALA A 37 0.38 7.29 6.30
CA ALA A 37 0.91 8.51 6.88
C ALA A 37 2.38 8.73 6.51
N PHE A 38 3.20 7.68 6.61
CA PHE A 38 4.60 7.71 6.18
C PHE A 38 4.73 7.93 4.68
N MET A 39 3.95 7.20 3.88
CA MET A 39 3.98 7.29 2.42
C MET A 39 3.60 8.70 1.91
N PHE A 40 2.61 9.34 2.53
CA PHE A 40 2.21 10.71 2.21
C PHE A 40 3.19 11.76 2.75
N ALA A 41 3.77 11.55 3.93
CA ALA A 41 4.74 12.48 4.53
C ALA A 41 6.11 12.48 3.84
N ALA A 42 6.48 11.37 3.19
CA ALA A 42 7.73 11.21 2.45
C ALA A 42 7.75 12.02 1.13
N LEU A 43 6.58 12.31 0.55
CA LEU A 43 6.47 13.18 -0.62
C LEU A 43 6.61 14.64 -0.19
N PRO A 44 7.52 15.42 -0.80
CA PRO A 44 7.68 16.83 -0.46
C PRO A 44 6.46 17.62 -0.98
N GLY A 45 5.67 18.20 -0.08
CA GLY A 45 4.46 18.91 -0.45
C GLY A 45 3.50 19.20 0.71
N PRO A 46 2.50 20.07 0.47
CA PRO A 46 1.41 20.28 1.41
C PRO A 46 0.54 19.02 1.54
N PRO A 47 -0.16 18.85 2.67
CA PRO A 47 -1.07 17.73 2.85
C PRO A 47 -2.18 17.73 1.81
N MET A 48 -2.72 16.54 1.56
CA MET A 48 -3.83 16.36 0.63
C MET A 48 -5.03 17.20 1.08
N GLY A 49 -5.58 18.03 0.18
CA GLY A 49 -6.80 18.79 0.47
C GLY A 49 -8.03 17.89 0.55
N LEU A 50 -9.12 18.39 1.17
CA LEU A 50 -10.36 17.61 1.39
C LEU A 50 -10.94 17.02 0.09
N LYS A 51 -10.91 17.77 -1.02
CA LYS A 51 -11.38 17.27 -2.34
C LYS A 51 -10.58 16.07 -2.83
N ASN A 52 -9.26 16.12 -2.68
CA ASN A 52 -8.36 15.05 -3.10
C ASN A 52 -8.48 13.83 -2.18
N LEU A 53 -8.71 14.04 -0.88
CA LEU A 53 -9.01 12.96 0.07
C LEU A 53 -10.30 12.23 -0.32
N LEU A 54 -11.39 12.96 -0.56
CA LEU A 54 -12.66 12.36 -0.99
C LEU A 54 -12.51 11.64 -2.33
N GLY A 55 -11.78 12.23 -3.28
CA GLY A 55 -11.43 11.57 -4.54
C GLY A 55 -10.67 10.27 -4.32
N LEU A 56 -9.64 10.27 -3.48
CA LEU A 56 -8.86 9.07 -3.17
C LEU A 56 -9.71 7.98 -2.50
N LEU A 57 -10.54 8.33 -1.52
CA LEU A 57 -11.43 7.39 -0.85
C LEU A 57 -12.41 6.75 -1.84
N LEU A 58 -12.99 7.55 -2.74
CA LEU A 58 -13.87 7.06 -3.80
C LEU A 58 -13.13 6.08 -4.73
N VAL A 59 -11.90 6.42 -5.14
CA VAL A 59 -11.07 5.54 -5.97
C VAL A 59 -10.78 4.22 -5.26
N VAL A 60 -10.39 4.26 -3.99
CA VAL A 60 -10.13 3.07 -3.18
C VAL A 60 -11.38 2.21 -3.12
N CYS A 61 -12.53 2.77 -2.74
CA CYS A 61 -13.79 2.02 -2.65
C CYS A 61 -14.19 1.37 -3.98
N ILE A 62 -14.13 2.11 -5.10
CA ILE A 62 -14.51 1.58 -6.41
C ILE A 62 -13.56 0.48 -6.88
N THR A 63 -12.25 0.73 -6.82
CA THR A 63 -11.24 -0.24 -7.29
C THR A 63 -11.21 -1.49 -6.42
N CYS A 64 -11.43 -1.34 -5.12
CA CYS A 64 -11.52 -2.45 -4.18
C CYS A 64 -12.83 -3.24 -4.29
N ALA A 65 -13.95 -2.58 -4.64
CA ALA A 65 -15.24 -3.23 -4.86
C ALA A 65 -15.18 -4.24 -6.01
N VAL A 66 -14.33 -4.02 -7.02
CA VAL A 66 -14.06 -5.01 -8.07
C VAL A 66 -13.59 -6.34 -7.46
N GLY A 67 -12.74 -6.28 -6.42
CA GLY A 67 -12.29 -7.46 -5.68
C GLY A 67 -13.44 -8.22 -5.00
N LEU A 68 -14.43 -7.50 -4.46
CA LEU A 68 -15.61 -8.12 -3.85
C LEU A 68 -16.50 -8.84 -4.87
N VAL A 69 -16.68 -8.23 -6.06
CA VAL A 69 -17.46 -8.82 -7.15
C VAL A 69 -16.82 -10.11 -7.68
N LEU A 70 -15.49 -10.25 -7.57
CA LEU A 70 -14.78 -11.45 -7.99
C LEU A 70 -14.95 -12.63 -7.03
N ILE A 71 -15.36 -12.40 -5.78
CA ILE A 71 -15.51 -13.46 -4.77
C ILE A 71 -16.51 -14.54 -5.23
N PRO A 72 -17.77 -14.23 -5.60
CA PRO A 72 -18.70 -15.25 -6.06
C PRO A 72 -18.20 -15.95 -7.35
N ALA A 73 -17.55 -15.22 -8.24
CA ALA A 73 -16.96 -15.77 -9.46
C ALA A 73 -15.81 -16.75 -9.15
N LEU A 74 -14.96 -16.47 -8.16
CA LEU A 74 -13.93 -17.39 -7.68
C LEU A 74 -14.53 -18.67 -7.10
N LEU A 75 -15.65 -18.57 -6.39
CA LEU A 75 -16.29 -19.73 -5.77
C LEU A 75 -16.99 -20.65 -6.78
N HIS A 76 -17.56 -20.10 -7.86
CA HIS A 76 -18.36 -20.87 -8.83
C HIS A 76 -17.63 -21.15 -10.15
N TYR A 77 -16.71 -20.28 -10.56
CA TYR A 77 -16.03 -20.28 -11.85
C TYR A 77 -14.53 -19.94 -11.71
N GLN A 78 -13.79 -20.82 -11.03
CA GLN A 78 -12.37 -20.61 -10.68
C GLN A 78 -11.48 -20.27 -11.89
N PHE A 79 -11.54 -21.07 -12.97
CA PHE A 79 -10.67 -20.88 -14.13
C PHE A 79 -10.96 -19.57 -14.88
N THR A 80 -12.24 -19.28 -15.12
CA THR A 80 -12.67 -18.01 -15.75
C THR A 80 -12.22 -16.81 -14.92
N THR A 81 -12.33 -16.91 -13.60
CA THR A 81 -11.95 -15.82 -12.71
C THR A 81 -10.44 -15.63 -12.65
N LEU A 82 -9.64 -16.69 -12.73
CA LEU A 82 -8.19 -16.58 -12.86
C LEU A 82 -7.78 -15.84 -14.14
N LEU A 83 -8.44 -16.12 -15.27
CA LEU A 83 -8.20 -15.38 -16.52
C LEU A 83 -8.61 -13.91 -16.38
N LEU A 84 -9.73 -13.64 -15.72
CA LEU A 84 -10.21 -12.27 -15.47
C LEU A 84 -9.23 -11.50 -14.57
N VAL A 85 -8.69 -12.14 -13.54
CA VAL A 85 -7.65 -11.56 -12.68
C VAL A 85 -6.37 -11.30 -13.47
N ALA A 86 -5.97 -12.20 -14.39
CA ALA A 86 -4.81 -11.98 -15.25
C ALA A 86 -4.99 -10.73 -16.14
N VAL A 87 -6.16 -10.59 -16.78
CA VAL A 87 -6.50 -9.38 -17.55
C VAL A 87 -6.56 -8.14 -16.66
N GLY A 88 -7.11 -8.26 -15.46
CA GLY A 88 -7.19 -7.21 -14.46
C GLY A 88 -5.81 -6.71 -14.01
N LEU A 89 -4.88 -7.62 -13.74
CA LEU A 89 -3.49 -7.33 -13.39
C LEU A 89 -2.74 -6.65 -14.54
N TYR A 90 -2.95 -7.11 -15.77
CA TYR A 90 -2.40 -6.47 -16.96
C TYR A 90 -2.90 -5.03 -17.09
N PHE A 91 -4.22 -4.84 -17.04
CA PHE A 91 -4.86 -3.54 -17.15
C PHE A 91 -4.42 -2.60 -16.02
N SER A 92 -4.36 -3.11 -14.79
CA SER A 92 -3.91 -2.37 -13.61
C SER A 92 -2.45 -1.88 -13.73
N THR A 93 -1.56 -2.76 -14.21
CA THR A 93 -0.16 -2.40 -14.44
C THR A 93 -0.04 -1.41 -15.60
N TYR A 94 -0.85 -1.58 -16.65
CA TYR A 94 -0.91 -0.66 -17.78
C TYR A 94 -1.38 0.74 -17.34
N LEU A 95 -2.41 0.84 -16.49
CA LEU A 95 -2.84 2.10 -15.88
C LEU A 95 -1.71 2.78 -15.08
N THR A 96 -0.94 1.98 -14.34
CA THR A 96 0.16 2.45 -13.49
C THR A 96 1.32 2.99 -14.34
N VAL A 97 1.74 2.24 -15.35
CA VAL A 97 2.99 2.48 -16.09
C VAL A 97 2.81 3.37 -17.31
N TYR A 98 1.72 3.17 -18.08
CA TYR A 98 1.48 3.92 -19.32
C TYR A 98 0.65 5.18 -19.09
N LEU A 99 -0.49 5.06 -18.40
CA LEU A 99 -1.39 6.20 -18.16
C LEU A 99 -0.95 7.10 -16.99
N GLY A 100 0.07 6.71 -16.23
CA GLY A 100 0.56 7.44 -15.07
C GLY A 100 -0.45 7.50 -13.90
N ARG A 101 -1.52 6.70 -13.94
CA ARG A 101 -2.57 6.64 -12.90
C ARG A 101 -2.19 5.63 -11.81
N ALA A 102 -1.03 5.83 -11.20
CA ALA A 102 -0.42 4.87 -10.28
C ALA A 102 -1.32 4.51 -9.09
N LEU A 103 -2.09 5.47 -8.55
CA LEU A 103 -3.05 5.21 -7.46
C LEU A 103 -4.15 4.23 -7.89
N PHE A 104 -4.80 4.50 -9.03
CA PHE A 104 -5.86 3.62 -9.55
C PHE A 104 -5.35 2.21 -9.81
N GLY A 105 -4.21 2.08 -10.48
CA GLY A 105 -3.62 0.76 -10.73
C GLY A 105 -3.23 0.06 -9.42
N THR A 106 -2.57 0.73 -8.48
CA THR A 106 -2.18 0.07 -7.22
C THR A 106 -3.39 -0.48 -6.46
N PHE A 107 -4.44 0.31 -6.26
CA PHE A 107 -5.64 -0.16 -5.56
C PHE A 107 -6.45 -1.18 -6.36
N LEU A 108 -6.46 -1.07 -7.69
CA LEU A 108 -7.10 -2.08 -8.54
C LEU A 108 -6.36 -3.43 -8.47
N THR A 109 -5.02 -3.41 -8.45
CA THR A 109 -4.23 -4.62 -8.19
C THR A 109 -4.56 -5.20 -6.81
N ILE A 110 -4.65 -4.38 -5.76
CA ILE A 110 -5.06 -4.82 -4.42
C ILE A 110 -6.46 -5.45 -4.47
N GLY A 111 -7.39 -4.86 -5.21
CA GLY A 111 -8.74 -5.41 -5.48
C GLY A 111 -8.70 -6.81 -6.11
N PHE A 112 -8.01 -6.95 -7.24
CA PHE A 112 -7.89 -8.20 -7.98
C PHE A 112 -7.14 -9.32 -7.24
N THR A 113 -6.31 -8.97 -6.26
CA THR A 113 -5.41 -9.92 -5.60
C THR A 113 -5.73 -10.11 -4.12
N LEU A 114 -5.43 -9.11 -3.29
CA LEU A 114 -5.53 -9.20 -1.84
C LEU A 114 -7.00 -9.35 -1.39
N ILE A 115 -7.88 -8.52 -1.93
CA ILE A 115 -9.29 -8.46 -1.50
C ILE A 115 -10.05 -9.68 -1.99
N SER A 116 -9.89 -10.04 -3.27
CA SER A 116 -10.50 -11.24 -3.84
C SER A 116 -10.04 -12.50 -3.11
N ALA A 117 -8.75 -12.62 -2.78
CA ALA A 117 -8.22 -13.75 -2.00
C ALA A 117 -8.67 -13.74 -0.53
N ALA A 118 -8.81 -12.57 0.11
CA ALA A 118 -9.36 -12.51 1.47
C ALA A 118 -10.83 -12.96 1.50
N GLY A 119 -11.57 -12.60 0.45
CA GLY A 119 -12.96 -12.96 0.28
C GLY A 119 -13.23 -14.46 0.15
N THR A 120 -12.24 -15.26 -0.28
CA THR A 120 -12.40 -16.73 -0.32
C THR A 120 -12.37 -17.37 1.06
N ILE A 121 -11.80 -16.71 2.08
CA ILE A 121 -11.90 -17.12 3.48
C ILE A 121 -13.24 -16.64 4.04
N SER A 122 -13.50 -15.33 3.97
CA SER A 122 -14.79 -14.75 4.33
C SER A 122 -14.99 -13.40 3.67
N PHE A 123 -16.24 -13.11 3.32
CA PHE A 123 -16.62 -11.82 2.78
C PHE A 123 -16.33 -10.67 3.76
N ASP A 124 -16.56 -10.92 5.05
CA ASP A 124 -16.31 -9.95 6.13
C ASP A 124 -14.84 -9.57 6.24
N LEU A 125 -13.89 -10.50 6.04
CA LEU A 125 -12.47 -10.18 6.02
C LEU A 125 -12.13 -9.24 4.85
N ALA A 126 -12.69 -9.48 3.66
CA ALA A 126 -12.47 -8.61 2.52
C ALA A 126 -13.02 -7.19 2.77
N VAL A 127 -14.23 -7.08 3.31
CA VAL A 127 -14.84 -5.79 3.69
C VAL A 127 -14.02 -5.10 4.79
N MET A 128 -13.52 -5.85 5.77
CA MET A 128 -12.65 -5.33 6.84
C MET A 128 -11.35 -4.73 6.28
N VAL A 129 -10.74 -5.37 5.28
CA VAL A 129 -9.55 -4.83 4.58
C VAL A 129 -9.88 -3.52 3.88
N ILE A 130 -10.99 -3.45 3.15
CA ILE A 130 -11.41 -2.22 2.46
C ILE A 130 -11.67 -1.09 3.47
N HIS A 131 -12.38 -1.40 4.55
CA HIS A 131 -12.64 -0.45 5.62
C HIS A 131 -11.34 0.03 6.28
N GLY A 132 -10.41 -0.87 6.57
CA GLY A 132 -9.10 -0.54 7.13
C GLY A 132 -8.27 0.35 6.21
N LEU A 133 -8.30 0.12 4.89
CA LEU A 133 -7.66 1.00 3.91
C LEU A 133 -8.29 2.39 3.89
N ALA A 134 -9.62 2.48 3.80
CA ALA A 134 -10.34 3.75 3.72
C ALA A 134 -10.15 4.59 4.99
N VAL A 135 -10.38 4.00 6.17
CA VAL A 135 -10.20 4.69 7.45
C VAL A 135 -8.73 5.01 7.69
N GLY A 136 -7.81 4.10 7.33
CA GLY A 136 -6.37 4.33 7.46
C GLY A 136 -5.91 5.55 6.67
N ILE A 137 -6.39 5.71 5.43
CA ILE A 137 -6.11 6.90 4.61
C ILE A 137 -6.69 8.15 5.24
N ALA A 138 -7.95 8.11 5.70
CA ALA A 138 -8.59 9.26 6.33
C ALA A 138 -7.83 9.72 7.59
N VAL A 139 -7.51 8.78 8.48
CA VAL A 139 -6.75 9.07 9.72
C VAL A 139 -5.35 9.59 9.39
N ALA A 140 -4.65 9.01 8.42
CA ALA A 140 -3.34 9.47 7.99
C ALA A 140 -3.36 10.94 7.53
N VAL A 141 -4.34 11.31 6.68
CA VAL A 141 -4.48 12.68 6.18
C VAL A 141 -4.91 13.65 7.28
N LEU A 142 -5.81 13.26 8.17
CA LEU A 142 -6.19 14.07 9.33
C LEU A 142 -4.98 14.35 10.24
N CYS A 143 -4.19 13.33 10.54
CA CYS A 143 -2.95 13.49 11.32
C CYS A 143 -1.96 14.41 10.60
N GLN A 144 -1.89 14.34 9.26
CA GLN A 144 -1.06 15.24 8.47
C GLN A 144 -1.55 16.69 8.56
N TRP A 145 -2.86 16.96 8.55
CA TRP A 145 -3.41 18.30 8.77
C TRP A 145 -3.12 18.85 10.16
N ILE A 146 -3.06 17.99 11.17
CA ILE A 146 -2.73 18.39 12.54
C ILE A 146 -1.24 18.75 12.66
N VAL A 147 -0.35 17.95 12.06
CA VAL A 147 1.11 18.14 12.20
C VAL A 147 1.67 19.23 11.28
N TYR A 148 1.09 19.41 10.09
CA TYR A 148 1.62 20.33 9.08
C TYR A 148 1.73 21.80 9.54
N PRO A 149 0.78 22.37 10.33
CA PRO A 149 0.92 23.72 10.88
C PRO A 149 2.15 23.92 11.76
N TRP A 150 2.60 22.89 12.50
CA TRP A 150 3.78 22.97 13.35
C TRP A 150 5.09 22.82 12.57
N PHE A 151 5.06 22.03 11.49
CA PHE A 151 6.21 21.77 10.62
C PHE A 151 5.86 22.03 9.15
N PRO A 152 5.65 23.30 8.76
CA PRO A 152 5.33 23.63 7.38
C PRO A 152 6.54 23.33 6.49
N GLU A 153 6.23 22.83 5.30
CA GLU A 153 7.22 22.64 4.25
C GLU A 153 7.06 23.75 3.22
N GLU A 154 8.19 24.33 2.81
CA GLU A 154 8.22 25.25 1.67
C GLU A 154 7.77 24.49 0.42
N PRO A 155 6.95 25.11 -0.45
CA PRO A 155 6.52 24.49 -1.69
C PRO A 155 7.75 23.92 -2.40
N ALA A 156 7.74 22.61 -2.67
CA ALA A 156 8.80 21.98 -3.44
C ALA A 156 8.97 22.78 -4.74
N ALA A 157 10.22 23.13 -5.08
CA ALA A 157 10.52 23.75 -6.35
C ALA A 157 9.80 22.95 -7.46
N VAL A 158 8.87 23.62 -8.14
CA VAL A 158 8.07 23.02 -9.20
C VAL A 158 9.03 22.45 -10.23
N GLY A 159 8.99 21.15 -10.45
CA GLY A 159 9.62 20.53 -11.60
C GLY A 159 10.65 19.46 -11.28
N LYS A 160 10.18 18.24 -11.05
CA LYS A 160 10.67 17.17 -11.92
C LYS A 160 9.71 17.09 -13.09
N LYS A 161 10.20 17.47 -14.27
CA LYS A 161 9.52 17.26 -15.54
C LYS A 161 9.03 15.80 -15.55
N PRO A 162 7.74 15.51 -15.80
CA PRO A 162 7.26 14.14 -15.84
C PRO A 162 8.17 13.35 -16.76
N VAL A 163 8.73 12.24 -16.27
CA VAL A 163 9.49 11.32 -17.12
C VAL A 163 8.57 10.95 -18.27
N PRO A 164 8.97 11.14 -19.54
CA PRO A 164 8.10 10.84 -20.67
C PRO A 164 7.59 9.41 -20.55
N PRO A 165 6.28 9.19 -20.79
CA PRO A 165 5.70 7.87 -20.62
C PRO A 165 6.47 6.86 -21.48
N PRO A 166 6.77 5.67 -20.96
CA PRO A 166 7.44 4.64 -21.73
C PRO A 166 6.63 4.34 -23.00
N SER A 167 7.33 3.98 -24.09
CA SER A 167 6.67 3.62 -25.35
C SER A 167 5.59 2.57 -25.13
N VAL A 168 4.53 2.59 -25.95
CA VAL A 168 3.39 1.65 -25.82
C VAL A 168 3.88 0.20 -25.73
N ASN A 169 4.84 -0.17 -26.59
CA ASN A 169 5.39 -1.52 -26.63
C ASN A 169 6.14 -1.88 -25.34
N ARG A 170 6.93 -0.94 -24.80
CA ARG A 170 7.63 -1.14 -23.52
C ARG A 170 6.65 -1.25 -22.34
N SER A 171 5.58 -0.47 -22.36
CA SER A 171 4.53 -0.49 -21.35
C SER A 171 3.75 -1.81 -21.36
N ASN A 172 3.38 -2.30 -22.54
CA ASN A 172 2.72 -3.60 -22.71
C ASN A 172 3.61 -4.74 -22.20
N TRP A 173 4.90 -4.71 -22.52
CA TRP A 173 5.87 -5.68 -21.99
C TRP A 173 5.94 -5.66 -20.46
N ILE A 174 5.98 -4.47 -19.85
CA ILE A 174 6.00 -4.31 -18.39
C ILE A 174 4.69 -4.82 -17.76
N ALA A 175 3.54 -4.56 -18.38
CA ALA A 175 2.26 -5.06 -17.90
C ALA A 175 2.16 -6.59 -17.99
N LEU A 176 2.57 -7.16 -19.12
CA LEU A 176 2.53 -8.60 -19.35
C LEU A 176 3.45 -9.35 -18.39
N ARG A 177 4.71 -8.90 -18.24
CA ARG A 177 5.65 -9.54 -17.32
C ARG A 177 5.19 -9.42 -15.86
N SER A 178 4.61 -8.29 -15.45
CA SER A 178 4.13 -8.11 -14.07
C SER A 178 2.99 -9.06 -13.78
N THR A 179 2.10 -9.24 -14.76
CA THR A 179 1.02 -10.22 -14.70
C THR A 179 1.59 -11.63 -14.58
N ALA A 180 2.56 -11.99 -15.42
CA ALA A 180 3.21 -13.31 -15.39
C ALA A 180 3.95 -13.61 -14.07
N ILE A 181 4.49 -12.59 -13.40
CA ILE A 181 5.14 -12.72 -12.08
C ILE A 181 4.10 -12.87 -10.96
N VAL A 182 3.02 -12.10 -10.99
CA VAL A 182 2.04 -12.03 -9.89
C VAL A 182 1.04 -13.19 -9.94
N LEU A 183 0.62 -13.61 -11.14
CA LEU A 183 -0.40 -14.64 -11.31
C LEU A 183 -0.09 -15.99 -10.62
N PRO A 184 1.11 -16.58 -10.71
CA PRO A 184 1.41 -17.84 -10.00
C PRO A 184 1.40 -17.67 -8.48
N VAL A 185 1.81 -16.49 -7.98
CA VAL A 185 1.74 -16.19 -6.54
C VAL A 185 0.29 -16.02 -6.10
N TYR A 186 -0.55 -15.36 -6.90
CA TYR A 186 -1.98 -15.28 -6.62
C TYR A 186 -2.63 -16.67 -6.55
N TRP A 187 -2.30 -17.56 -7.48
CA TRP A 187 -2.77 -18.94 -7.42
C TRP A 187 -2.30 -19.64 -6.14
N LEU A 188 -1.03 -19.51 -5.76
CA LEU A 188 -0.53 -20.04 -4.49
C LEU A 188 -1.29 -19.47 -3.28
N VAL A 189 -1.66 -18.19 -3.31
CA VAL A 189 -2.50 -17.60 -2.25
C VAL A 189 -3.88 -18.23 -2.21
N LEU A 190 -4.49 -18.53 -3.36
CA LEU A 190 -5.81 -19.17 -3.39
C LEU A 190 -5.80 -20.60 -2.81
N THR A 191 -4.66 -21.29 -2.75
CA THR A 191 -4.59 -22.62 -2.11
C THR A 191 -4.58 -22.54 -0.58
N SER A 192 -3.96 -21.50 -0.02
CA SER A 192 -3.98 -21.22 1.42
C SER A 192 -3.81 -19.73 1.68
N PRO A 193 -4.90 -18.94 1.71
CA PRO A 193 -4.77 -17.50 1.80
C PRO A 193 -4.18 -17.07 3.14
N ALA A 194 -4.52 -17.76 4.24
CA ALA A 194 -3.98 -17.48 5.56
C ALA A 194 -2.44 -17.60 5.65
N ALA A 195 -1.84 -18.53 4.89
CA ALA A 195 -0.40 -18.73 4.89
C ALA A 195 0.36 -17.76 3.97
N TYR A 196 -0.25 -17.36 2.85
CA TYR A 196 0.49 -16.75 1.74
C TYR A 196 0.06 -15.31 1.40
N MET A 197 -0.98 -14.77 2.03
CA MET A 197 -1.49 -13.43 1.74
C MET A 197 -0.42 -12.32 1.89
N ALA A 198 0.53 -12.47 2.81
CA ALA A 198 1.63 -11.51 2.97
C ALA A 198 2.60 -11.46 1.77
N ILE A 199 2.66 -12.53 0.97
CA ILE A 199 3.59 -12.66 -0.16
C ILE A 199 3.09 -11.92 -1.40
N ILE A 200 1.77 -11.79 -1.56
CA ILE A 200 1.19 -11.25 -2.80
C ILE A 200 1.58 -9.79 -3.06
N MET A 201 1.63 -8.96 -2.01
CA MET A 201 2.09 -7.59 -2.14
C MET A 201 3.58 -7.48 -2.46
N LYS A 202 4.40 -8.43 -1.98
CA LYS A 202 5.82 -8.50 -2.37
C LYS A 202 5.96 -8.89 -3.85
N ALA A 203 5.17 -9.84 -4.32
CA ALA A 203 5.16 -10.24 -5.73
C ALA A 203 4.71 -9.11 -6.65
N VAL A 204 3.68 -8.34 -6.26
CA VAL A 204 3.22 -7.17 -7.00
C VAL A 204 4.29 -6.09 -7.07
N LEU A 205 4.91 -5.74 -5.95
CA LEU A 205 6.00 -4.77 -5.92
C LEU A 205 7.18 -5.22 -6.78
N LEU A 206 7.53 -6.51 -6.74
CA LEU A 206 8.58 -7.07 -7.58
C LEU A 206 8.24 -6.96 -9.08
N GLY A 207 7.01 -7.30 -9.47
CA GLY A 207 6.54 -7.15 -10.85
C GLY A 207 6.68 -5.72 -11.37
N GLN A 208 6.35 -4.73 -10.53
CA GLN A 208 6.45 -3.31 -10.87
C GLN A 208 7.90 -2.77 -10.87
N GLN A 209 8.79 -3.29 -10.02
CA GLN A 209 10.15 -2.75 -9.80
C GLN A 209 11.28 -3.42 -10.63
N THR A 210 11.01 -4.51 -11.34
CA THR A 210 12.02 -5.29 -12.09
C THR A 210 12.80 -4.52 -13.18
N SER A 211 12.39 -3.32 -13.59
CA SER A 211 13.14 -2.50 -14.58
C SER A 211 14.08 -1.47 -13.98
N THR A 212 13.90 -1.12 -12.71
CA THR A 212 14.43 0.14 -12.14
C THR A 212 15.51 -0.09 -11.10
N VAL A 213 15.62 -1.31 -10.56
CA VAL A 213 16.54 -1.64 -9.47
C VAL A 213 17.31 -2.90 -9.81
N ASP A 214 18.62 -2.89 -9.54
CA ASP A 214 19.46 -4.09 -9.59
C ASP A 214 18.95 -5.14 -8.59
N ALA A 215 18.72 -6.37 -9.07
CA ALA A 215 18.15 -7.45 -8.27
C ALA A 215 18.98 -7.76 -7.02
N LYS A 216 20.30 -7.65 -7.11
CA LYS A 216 21.20 -7.90 -5.97
C LYS A 216 21.04 -6.81 -4.89
N SER A 217 20.93 -5.56 -5.32
CA SER A 217 20.68 -4.43 -4.43
C SER A 217 19.31 -4.54 -3.76
N ALA A 218 18.26 -4.80 -4.55
CA ALA A 218 16.90 -4.99 -4.04
C ALA A 218 16.82 -6.13 -3.03
N GLY A 219 17.48 -7.26 -3.30
CA GLY A 219 17.54 -8.40 -2.37
C GLY A 219 18.22 -8.02 -1.05
N ARG A 220 19.34 -7.29 -1.10
CA ARG A 220 20.06 -6.84 0.10
C ARG A 220 19.21 -5.86 0.93
N GLU A 221 18.53 -4.92 0.29
CA GLU A 221 17.65 -3.95 0.97
C GLU A 221 16.44 -4.65 1.60
N LEU A 222 15.80 -5.59 0.90
CA LEU A 222 14.64 -6.31 1.42
C LEU A 222 15.00 -7.21 2.61
N LEU A 223 16.10 -7.97 2.52
CA LEU A 223 16.57 -8.82 3.62
C LEU A 223 17.11 -7.98 4.77
N GLY A 224 17.89 -6.93 4.47
CA GLY A 224 18.48 -6.03 5.46
C GLY A 224 17.42 -5.26 6.25
N SER A 225 16.43 -4.67 5.58
CA SER A 225 15.32 -3.97 6.25
C SER A 225 14.45 -4.90 7.10
N THR A 226 14.20 -6.13 6.63
CA THR A 226 13.43 -7.12 7.40
C THR A 226 14.21 -7.58 8.63
N PHE A 227 15.50 -7.88 8.49
CA PHE A 227 16.37 -8.25 9.60
C PHE A 227 16.46 -7.13 10.64
N LEU A 228 16.71 -5.90 10.19
CA LEU A 228 16.78 -4.73 11.07
C LEU A 228 15.44 -4.46 11.76
N GLY A 229 14.32 -4.63 11.05
CA GLY A 229 12.98 -4.58 11.63
C GLY A 229 12.79 -5.60 12.74
N GLY A 230 13.28 -6.83 12.55
CA GLY A 230 13.29 -7.87 13.59
C GLY A 230 14.14 -7.50 14.81
N VAL A 231 15.35 -6.97 14.59
CA VAL A 231 16.22 -6.48 15.67
C VAL A 231 15.52 -5.38 16.46
N PHE A 232 14.93 -4.38 15.79
CA PHE A 232 14.19 -3.32 16.46
C PHE A 232 12.96 -3.82 17.21
N ALA A 233 12.24 -4.82 16.68
CA ALA A 233 11.11 -5.43 17.38
C ALA A 233 11.56 -6.10 18.69
N VAL A 234 12.67 -6.84 18.68
CA VAL A 234 13.24 -7.47 19.89
C VAL A 234 13.72 -6.43 20.91
N LEU A 235 14.39 -5.37 20.43
CA LEU A 235 14.83 -4.27 21.30
C LEU A 235 13.63 -3.55 21.92
N PHE A 236 12.61 -3.24 21.13
CA PHE A 236 11.41 -2.55 21.63
C PHE A 236 10.62 -3.41 22.60
N TRP A 237 10.53 -4.73 22.35
CA TRP A 237 9.96 -5.69 23.29
C TRP A 237 10.72 -5.72 24.62
N SER A 238 12.05 -5.75 24.56
CA SER A 238 12.90 -5.68 25.76
C SER A 238 12.70 -4.37 26.53
N LEU A 239 12.56 -3.24 25.83
CA LEU A 239 12.28 -1.94 26.44
C LEU A 239 10.90 -1.87 27.10
N LEU A 240 9.87 -2.44 26.48
CA LEU A 240 8.53 -2.56 27.09
C LEU A 240 8.58 -3.38 28.39
N GLY A 241 9.46 -4.38 28.48
CA GLY A 241 9.70 -5.16 29.69
C GLY A 241 10.24 -4.36 30.88
N ILE A 242 10.83 -3.18 30.65
CA ILE A 242 11.36 -2.30 31.71
C ILE A 242 10.23 -1.50 32.41
N SER A 243 9.11 -1.26 31.71
CA SER A 243 7.96 -0.53 32.24
C SER A 243 6.66 -1.14 31.70
N THR A 244 6.24 -2.25 32.28
CA THR A 244 5.01 -2.98 31.94
C THR A 244 3.76 -2.33 32.56
N ASN A 245 3.56 -1.02 32.39
CA ASN A 245 2.31 -0.35 32.76
C ASN A 245 1.65 0.19 31.49
N LEU A 246 1.14 -0.72 30.67
CA LEU A 246 0.15 -0.40 29.65
C LEU A 246 -1.22 -0.57 30.30
N TRP A 247 -1.62 0.42 31.10
CA TRP A 247 -2.88 0.54 31.85
C TRP A 247 -2.94 -0.23 33.19
N MET A 248 -3.16 0.52 34.29
CA MET A 248 -4.16 0.14 35.29
C MET A 248 -5.55 0.40 34.71
#